data_AF-A0A520GX54-F1
#
_entry.id   AF-A0A520GX54-F1
#
_cell.length_a   1.000
_cell.length_b   1.000
_cell.length_c   1.000
_cell.angle_alpha   90.00
_cell.angle_beta   90.00
_cell.angle_gamma   90.00
#
_symmetry.space_group_name_H-M   'P 1'
#
loop_
_entity.id
_entity.type
_entity.pdbx_description
1 polymer ?
#
loop_
_entity_poly.entity_id
_entity_poly.type
_entity_poly.pdbx_seq_one_letter_code
_entity_poly.pdbx_strand_id
1 'polypeptide(L)'
;MTSRKKPEDLRSHRWYGVKDLRSFGHRSRTAQMGFSRDDYLGKPVIAILNTWSDMNSCHTHFKQRVEEVKRGVWQAGGFPVEIPAMSLGEAFQKPTTMLYRNLLAMEAEELIRSYPADGVVLMGGCDKTTPGLVMGALANNLPTIFVPAGPMLRGDYKG
;
A
#
# COMPACT_ATOMS: atom_id res chain seq x y z
N MET A 1 24.09 -8.60 -6.69
CA MET A 1 23.12 -8.45 -5.60
C MET A 1 23.46 -7.19 -4.84
N THR A 2 22.55 -6.23 -4.74
CA THR A 2 22.75 -5.03 -3.90
C THR A 2 22.83 -5.45 -2.43
N SER A 3 23.75 -4.86 -1.67
CA SER A 3 23.85 -5.12 -0.23
C SER A 3 22.56 -4.72 0.48
N ARG A 4 22.12 -5.52 1.46
CA ARG A 4 20.99 -5.17 2.31
C ARG A 4 21.26 -3.82 2.99
N LYS A 5 20.34 -2.87 2.83
CA LYS A 5 20.42 -1.55 3.47
C LYS A 5 20.43 -1.69 4.98
N LYS A 6 21.19 -0.83 5.68
CA LYS A 6 21.10 -0.73 7.13
C LYS A 6 19.84 0.04 7.53
N PRO A 7 19.34 -0.11 8.76
CA PRO A 7 18.17 0.63 9.22
C PRO A 7 18.27 2.15 9.06
N GLU A 8 19.45 2.73 9.22
CA GLU A 8 19.74 4.15 9.02
C GLU A 8 19.68 4.61 7.55
N ASP A 9 19.86 3.68 6.60
CA ASP A 9 19.78 3.96 5.16
C ASP A 9 18.34 3.86 4.62
N LEU A 10 17.40 3.39 5.44
CA LEU A 10 15.98 3.33 5.11
C LEU A 10 15.36 4.72 5.20
N ARG A 11 14.43 5.03 4.29
CA ARG A 11 13.82 6.37 4.26
C ARG A 11 12.93 6.62 5.47
N SER A 12 12.30 5.56 6.00
CA SER A 12 11.52 5.59 7.23
C SER A 12 12.33 6.03 8.46
N HIS A 13 13.66 5.90 8.43
CA HIS A 13 14.54 6.38 9.50
C HIS A 13 14.37 7.88 9.76
N ARG A 14 14.07 8.67 8.72
CA ARG A 14 13.81 10.12 8.84
C ARG A 14 12.58 10.46 9.68
N TRP A 15 11.65 9.52 9.85
CA TRP A 15 10.46 9.68 10.68
C TRP A 15 10.64 9.04 12.06
N TYR A 16 11.26 7.86 12.13
CA TYR A 16 11.29 7.05 13.36
C TYR A 16 12.63 7.03 14.08
N GLY A 17 13.73 7.08 13.33
CA GLY A 17 15.09 6.88 13.86
C GLY A 17 15.77 8.15 14.35
N VAL A 18 15.44 9.32 13.78
CA VAL A 18 16.04 10.60 14.19
C VAL A 18 15.59 10.99 15.61
N LYS A 19 16.50 11.60 16.36
CA LYS A 19 16.29 12.05 17.75
C LYS A 19 15.98 13.54 17.82
N ASP A 20 14.89 13.95 17.18
CA ASP A 20 14.38 15.32 17.24
C ASP A 20 12.92 15.37 17.71
N LEU A 21 12.39 16.59 17.89
CA LEU A 21 11.02 16.81 18.34
C LEU A 21 9.97 16.25 17.35
N ARG A 22 10.23 16.35 16.05
CA ARG A 22 9.31 15.86 15.00
C ARG A 22 9.19 14.34 15.03
N SER A 23 10.32 13.66 15.07
CA SER A 23 10.40 12.20 15.14
C SER A 23 9.86 11.65 16.46
N PHE A 24 10.03 12.40 17.57
CA PHE A 24 9.31 12.09 18.81
C PHE A 24 7.79 12.09 18.59
N GLY A 25 7.26 13.12 17.92
CA GLY A 25 5.85 13.20 17.57
C GLY A 25 5.38 12.01 16.72
N HIS A 26 6.14 11.63 15.69
CA HIS A 26 5.84 10.46 14.86
C HIS A 26 5.77 9.17 15.69
N ARG A 27 6.77 8.91 16.55
CA ARG A 27 6.77 7.74 17.43
C ARG A 27 5.61 7.75 18.43
N SER A 28 5.25 8.92 18.96
CA SER A 28 4.11 9.09 19.89
C SER A 28 2.77 8.77 19.21
N ARG A 29 2.56 9.25 17.98
CA ARG A 29 1.36 8.93 17.20
C ARG A 29 1.31 7.46 16.78
N THR A 30 2.44 6.84 16.47
CA THR A 30 2.49 5.39 16.22
C THR A 30 2.19 4.59 17.49
N ALA A 31 2.59 5.05 18.68
CA ALA A 31 2.16 4.44 19.94
C ALA A 31 0.65 4.56 20.19
N GLN A 32 0.04 5.69 19.81
CA GLN A 32 -1.42 5.86 19.85
C GLN A 32 -2.16 4.85 18.95
N MET A 33 -1.53 4.37 17.88
CA MET A 33 -2.08 3.31 17.01
C MET A 33 -1.98 1.91 17.64
N GLY A 34 -1.37 1.77 18.82
CA GLY A 34 -1.21 0.50 19.53
C GLY A 34 0.12 -0.22 19.25
N PHE A 35 1.08 0.43 18.58
CA PHE A 35 2.39 -0.17 18.29
C PHE A 35 3.47 0.27 19.28
N SER A 36 4.23 -0.70 19.77
CA SER A 36 5.44 -0.48 20.55
C SER A 36 6.61 -0.12 19.64
N ARG A 37 7.74 0.35 20.20
CA ARG A 37 8.94 0.64 19.41
C ARG A 37 9.53 -0.62 18.78
N ASP A 38 9.44 -1.76 19.44
CA ASP A 38 9.98 -3.02 18.96
C ASP A 38 9.24 -3.54 17.73
N ASP A 39 8.04 -3.02 17.46
CA ASP A 39 7.25 -3.39 16.29
C ASP A 39 7.80 -2.79 14.99
N TYR A 40 8.35 -1.57 15.02
CA TYR A 40 8.74 -0.85 13.81
C TYR A 40 10.19 -0.32 13.79
N LEU A 41 10.81 -0.07 14.95
CA LEU A 41 12.10 0.60 14.99
C LEU A 41 13.19 -0.30 14.39
N GLY A 42 13.86 0.22 13.37
CA GLY A 42 14.92 -0.49 12.67
C GLY A 42 14.45 -1.53 11.65
N LYS A 43 13.13 -1.65 11.43
CA LYS A 43 12.53 -2.55 10.43
C LYS A 43 12.09 -1.76 9.19
N PRO A 44 12.09 -2.37 7.99
CA PRO A 44 11.53 -1.73 6.81
C PRO A 44 10.02 -1.55 6.97
N VAL A 45 9.55 -0.33 6.75
CA VAL A 45 8.12 -0.02 6.74
C VAL A 45 7.56 -0.37 5.36
N ILE A 46 6.60 -1.28 5.30
CA ILE A 46 5.99 -1.72 4.05
C ILE A 46 4.60 -1.11 3.94
N ALA A 47 4.44 -0.14 3.04
CA ALA A 47 3.13 0.43 2.74
C ALA A 47 2.34 -0.55 1.87
N ILE A 48 1.09 -0.79 2.22
CA ILE A 48 0.18 -1.63 1.44
C ILE A 48 -0.92 -0.72 0.92
N LEU A 49 -0.82 -0.32 -0.35
CA LEU A 49 -1.85 0.49 -1.00
C LEU A 49 -3.03 -0.41 -1.34
N ASN A 50 -4.15 -0.17 -0.65
CA ASN A 50 -5.36 -0.97 -0.76
C ASN A 50 -6.46 -0.18 -1.49
N THR A 51 -6.87 -0.66 -2.66
CA THR A 51 -7.96 -0.06 -3.47
C THR A 51 -9.33 -0.68 -3.17
N TRP A 52 -9.52 -1.15 -1.94
CA TRP A 52 -10.80 -1.69 -1.46
C TRP A 52 -11.89 -0.62 -1.39
N SER A 53 -13.12 -0.99 -1.74
CA SER A 53 -14.34 -0.19 -1.52
C SER A 53 -15.56 -1.11 -1.56
N ASP A 54 -16.57 -0.85 -0.71
CA ASP A 54 -17.87 -1.55 -0.78
C ASP A 54 -18.57 -1.33 -2.14
N MET A 55 -18.23 -0.27 -2.89
CA MET A 55 -18.77 0.00 -4.23
C MET A 55 -18.00 -0.71 -5.37
N ASN A 56 -16.90 -1.39 -5.05
CA ASN A 56 -16.08 -2.08 -6.04
C ASN A 56 -16.10 -3.58 -5.81
N SER A 57 -17.01 -4.26 -6.51
CA SER A 57 -17.21 -5.70 -6.44
C SER A 57 -15.93 -6.51 -6.70
N CYS A 58 -15.06 -6.03 -7.60
CA CYS A 58 -13.80 -6.69 -7.95
C CYS A 58 -12.81 -6.80 -6.77
N HIS A 59 -12.92 -5.92 -5.77
CA HIS A 59 -11.97 -5.82 -4.65
C HIS A 59 -12.58 -6.14 -3.30
N THR A 60 -13.82 -6.67 -3.23
CA THR A 60 -14.55 -6.92 -1.98
C THR A 60 -13.75 -7.72 -0.94
N HIS A 61 -12.97 -8.71 -1.39
CA HIS A 61 -12.11 -9.56 -0.57
C HIS A 61 -10.83 -8.90 -0.06
N PHE A 62 -10.52 -7.68 -0.48
CA PHE A 62 -9.28 -7.00 -0.07
C PHE A 62 -9.21 -6.68 1.42
N LYS A 63 -10.37 -6.48 2.10
CA LYS A 63 -10.45 -6.41 3.57
C LYS A 63 -9.77 -7.61 4.26
N GLN A 64 -9.88 -8.80 3.67
CA GLN A 64 -9.24 -10.00 4.20
C GLN A 64 -7.82 -10.18 3.66
N ARG A 65 -7.62 -9.96 2.36
CA ARG A 65 -6.31 -10.17 1.72
C ARG A 65 -5.25 -9.24 2.28
N VAL A 66 -5.61 -8.02 2.69
CA VAL A 66 -4.64 -7.08 3.29
C VAL A 66 -4.07 -7.63 4.60
N GLU A 67 -4.89 -8.29 5.43
CA GLU A 67 -4.43 -8.92 6.67
C GLU A 67 -3.46 -10.08 6.40
N GLU A 68 -3.64 -10.82 5.31
CA GLU A 68 -2.70 -11.85 4.88
C GLU A 68 -1.36 -11.27 4.43
N VAL A 69 -1.39 -10.18 3.65
CA VAL A 69 -0.18 -9.45 3.26
C VAL A 69 0.54 -8.92 4.50
N LYS A 70 -0.19 -8.29 5.44
CA LYS A 70 0.37 -7.81 6.71
C LYS A 70 1.07 -8.95 7.47
N ARG A 71 0.42 -10.12 7.59
CA ARG A 71 1.04 -11.30 8.24
C ARG A 71 2.34 -11.72 7.57
N GLY A 72 2.41 -11.74 6.24
CA GLY A 72 3.63 -12.04 5.51
C GLY A 72 4.76 -11.03 5.79
N VAL A 73 4.45 -9.73 5.82
CA VAL A 73 5.42 -8.68 6.17
C VAL A 73 5.93 -8.85 7.61
N TRP A 74 5.03 -9.12 8.57
CA TRP A 74 5.42 -9.38 9.96
C TRP A 74 6.36 -10.58 10.08
N GLN A 75 6.02 -11.69 9.42
CA GLN A 75 6.85 -12.91 9.40
C GLN A 75 8.23 -12.67 8.80
N ALA A 76 8.34 -11.76 7.83
CA ALA A 76 9.61 -11.35 7.23
C ALA A 76 10.39 -10.31 8.06
N GLY A 77 9.86 -9.86 9.20
CA GLY A 77 10.48 -8.88 10.08
C GLY A 77 10.35 -7.43 9.58
N GLY A 78 9.33 -7.12 8.78
CA GLY A 78 8.96 -5.75 8.41
C GLY A 78 7.85 -5.17 9.29
N PHE A 79 7.54 -3.89 9.08
CA PHE A 79 6.40 -3.19 9.70
C PHE A 79 5.35 -2.84 8.64
N PRO A 80 4.24 -3.57 8.54
CA PRO A 80 3.23 -3.31 7.52
C PRO A 80 2.27 -2.18 7.93
N VAL A 81 2.01 -1.28 7.00
CA VAL A 81 1.04 -0.18 7.17
C VAL A 81 0.10 -0.18 5.97
N GLU A 82 -1.18 -0.44 6.21
CA GLU A 82 -2.20 -0.32 5.17
C GLU A 82 -2.57 1.15 4.97
N ILE A 83 -2.63 1.57 3.70
CA ILE A 83 -3.00 2.90 3.29
C ILE A 83 -4.08 2.76 2.21
N PRO A 84 -5.32 3.22 2.47
CA PRO A 84 -6.35 3.24 1.45
C PRO A 84 -5.95 4.14 0.29
N ALA A 85 -6.27 3.73 -0.93
CA ALA A 85 -6.16 4.53 -2.15
C ALA A 85 -7.50 4.50 -2.89
N MET A 86 -7.73 5.46 -3.80
CA MET A 86 -8.96 5.54 -4.58
C MET A 86 -9.26 4.21 -5.27
N SER A 87 -10.44 3.68 -4.96
CA SER A 87 -10.99 2.57 -5.71
C SER A 87 -11.56 3.08 -7.04
N LEU A 88 -11.39 2.32 -8.12
CA LEU A 88 -11.95 2.60 -9.44
C LEU A 88 -12.82 1.44 -9.90
N GLY A 89 -14.07 1.41 -9.44
CA GLY A 89 -15.04 0.35 -9.78
C GLY A 89 -15.63 0.57 -11.17
N GLU A 90 -15.08 -0.13 -12.18
CA GLU A 90 -15.43 0.03 -13.61
C GLU A 90 -16.94 -0.01 -13.87
N ALA A 91 -17.65 -0.93 -13.21
CA ALA A 91 -19.06 -1.17 -13.46
C ALA A 91 -19.98 0.01 -13.07
N PHE A 92 -19.59 0.83 -12.09
CA PHE A 92 -20.47 1.84 -11.48
C PHE A 92 -20.01 3.28 -11.71
N GLN A 93 -18.70 3.51 -11.89
CA GLN A 93 -18.14 4.85 -11.89
C GLN A 93 -18.29 5.55 -13.25
N LYS A 94 -18.97 6.69 -13.25
CA LYS A 94 -19.22 7.54 -14.43
C LYS A 94 -18.24 8.73 -14.49
N PRO A 95 -18.01 9.33 -15.68
CA PRO A 95 -18.45 8.86 -16.99
C PRO A 95 -17.66 7.65 -17.49
N THR A 96 -16.42 7.50 -17.02
CA THR A 96 -15.58 6.30 -17.15
C THR A 96 -14.45 6.39 -16.11
N THR A 97 -14.06 5.26 -15.51
CA THR A 97 -12.89 5.15 -14.62
C THR A 97 -11.59 5.59 -15.28
N MET A 98 -11.50 5.57 -16.62
CA MET A 98 -10.28 5.96 -17.34
C MET A 98 -9.88 7.41 -17.04
N LEU A 99 -10.84 8.32 -16.87
CA LEU A 99 -10.57 9.72 -16.50
C LEU A 99 -9.91 9.83 -15.12
N TYR A 100 -10.19 8.88 -14.22
CA TYR A 100 -9.71 8.87 -12.85
C TYR A 100 -8.44 8.03 -12.66
N ARG A 101 -7.99 7.28 -13.67
CA ARG A 101 -6.75 6.50 -13.61
C ARG A 101 -5.54 7.37 -13.25
N ASN A 102 -5.42 8.55 -13.88
CA ASN A 102 -4.31 9.47 -13.61
C ASN A 102 -4.41 10.07 -12.20
N LEU A 103 -5.64 10.27 -11.71
CA LEU A 103 -5.86 10.74 -10.34
C LEU A 103 -5.40 9.68 -9.33
N LEU A 104 -5.75 8.41 -9.53
CA LEU A 104 -5.22 7.32 -8.73
C LEU A 104 -3.69 7.21 -8.83
N ALA A 105 -3.11 7.44 -10.01
CA ALA A 105 -1.65 7.42 -10.16
C ALA A 105 -0.97 8.54 -9.34
N MET A 106 -1.49 9.76 -9.39
CA MET A 106 -1.01 10.88 -8.58
C MET A 106 -1.19 10.60 -7.08
N GLU A 107 -2.34 10.08 -6.68
CA GLU A 107 -2.59 9.70 -5.29
C GLU A 107 -1.60 8.63 -4.84
N ALA A 108 -1.41 7.56 -5.61
CA ALA A 108 -0.46 6.50 -5.30
C ALA A 108 0.97 7.04 -5.18
N GLU A 109 1.39 7.92 -6.10
CA GLU A 109 2.69 8.59 -6.03
C GLU A 109 2.86 9.34 -4.71
N GLU A 110 1.88 10.16 -4.34
CA GLU A 110 1.96 11.00 -3.14
C GLU A 110 1.86 10.18 -1.85
N LEU A 111 1.00 9.16 -1.80
CA LEU A 111 0.92 8.26 -0.65
C LEU A 111 2.28 7.56 -0.40
N ILE A 112 2.95 7.12 -1.46
CA ILE A 112 4.26 6.49 -1.34
C ILE A 112 5.32 7.50 -0.92
N ARG A 113 5.32 8.70 -1.52
CA ARG A 113 6.33 9.74 -1.31
C ARG A 113 6.24 10.42 0.06
N SER A 114 5.04 10.65 0.56
CA SER A 114 4.78 11.50 1.73
C SER A 114 4.78 10.74 3.06
N TYR A 115 4.50 9.44 3.04
CA TYR A 115 4.54 8.56 4.21
C TYR A 115 5.87 7.82 4.34
N PRO A 116 6.25 7.31 5.54
CA PRO A 116 7.54 6.68 5.78
C PRO A 116 7.66 5.25 5.21
N ALA A 117 7.31 5.02 3.94
CA ALA A 117 7.37 3.70 3.31
C ALA A 117 8.77 3.36 2.79
N ASP A 118 9.35 2.21 3.10
CA ASP A 118 10.62 1.75 2.52
C ASP A 118 10.43 0.82 1.33
N GLY A 119 9.25 0.22 1.23
CA GLY A 119 8.78 -0.61 0.13
C GLY A 119 7.26 -0.61 0.08
N VAL A 120 6.71 -1.09 -1.03
CA VAL A 120 5.29 -0.97 -1.34
C VAL A 120 4.70 -2.27 -1.87
N VAL A 121 3.54 -2.65 -1.34
CA VAL A 121 2.65 -3.64 -1.93
C VAL A 121 1.46 -2.91 -2.55
N LEU A 122 1.21 -3.18 -3.83
CA LEU A 122 0.10 -2.62 -4.58
C LEU A 122 -1.02 -3.65 -4.70
N MET A 123 -2.16 -3.42 -4.05
CA MET A 123 -3.34 -4.28 -4.19
C MET A 123 -4.32 -3.66 -5.17
N GLY A 124 -4.45 -4.29 -6.34
CA GLY A 124 -5.32 -3.85 -7.43
C GLY A 124 -5.84 -5.01 -8.27
N GLY A 125 -6.73 -4.72 -9.22
CA GLY A 125 -7.35 -5.76 -10.05
C GLY A 125 -8.33 -5.19 -11.06
N CYS A 126 -9.33 -4.42 -10.59
CA CYS A 126 -10.29 -3.74 -11.46
C CYS A 126 -9.56 -2.84 -12.46
N ASP A 127 -10.02 -2.81 -13.71
CA ASP A 127 -9.30 -2.40 -14.92
C ASP A 127 -8.24 -1.30 -14.74
N LYS A 128 -8.63 -0.16 -14.15
CA LYS A 128 -7.77 1.04 -14.06
C LYS A 128 -6.91 1.10 -12.81
N THR A 129 -7.17 0.25 -11.81
CA THR A 129 -6.41 0.24 -10.56
C THR A 129 -5.00 -0.31 -10.77
N THR A 130 -4.84 -1.38 -11.55
CA THR A 130 -3.53 -1.95 -11.89
C THR A 130 -2.59 -0.91 -12.51
N PRO A 131 -2.92 -0.27 -13.66
CA PRO A 131 -2.03 0.73 -14.23
C PRO A 131 -1.91 1.99 -13.35
N GLY A 132 -2.98 2.44 -12.69
CA GLY A 132 -2.93 3.62 -11.81
C GLY A 132 -1.90 3.46 -10.68
N LEU A 133 -1.99 2.36 -9.93
CA LEU A 133 -1.07 2.05 -8.84
C LEU A 133 0.37 1.87 -9.32
N VAL A 134 0.58 1.13 -10.42
CA VAL A 134 1.93 0.87 -10.96
C VAL A 134 2.58 2.16 -11.45
N MET A 135 1.84 3.03 -12.13
CA MET A 135 2.34 4.34 -12.57
C MET A 135 2.84 5.18 -11.38
N GLY A 136 2.03 5.31 -10.32
CA GLY A 136 2.41 6.09 -9.14
C GLY A 136 3.59 5.50 -8.36
N ALA A 137 3.70 4.17 -8.31
CA ALA A 137 4.82 3.50 -7.66
C ALA A 137 6.14 3.65 -8.42
N LEU A 138 6.11 3.56 -9.76
CA LEU A 138 7.30 3.72 -10.60
C LEU A 138 7.92 5.12 -10.47
N ALA A 139 7.12 6.16 -10.18
CA ALA A 139 7.62 7.51 -9.96
C ALA A 139 8.51 7.65 -8.70
N ASN A 140 8.36 6.75 -7.71
CA ASN A 140 9.04 6.85 -6.40
C ASN A 140 10.32 6.01 -6.28
N ASN A 141 10.59 5.11 -7.23
CA ASN A 141 11.76 4.22 -7.23
C ASN A 141 11.99 3.46 -5.90
N LEU A 142 10.90 2.99 -5.27
CA LEU A 142 10.96 2.09 -4.11
C LEU A 142 10.73 0.63 -4.53
N PRO A 143 11.30 -0.35 -3.79
CA PRO A 143 10.95 -1.75 -3.97
C PRO A 143 9.43 -1.94 -3.94
N THR A 144 8.87 -2.46 -5.03
CA THR A 144 7.43 -2.54 -5.25
C THR A 144 7.05 -3.93 -5.72
N ILE A 145 5.95 -4.46 -5.19
CA ILE A 145 5.33 -5.71 -5.67
C ILE A 145 3.83 -5.51 -5.87
N PHE A 146 3.28 -6.09 -6.93
CA PHE A 146 1.85 -6.03 -7.24
C PHE A 146 1.15 -7.34 -6.83
N VAL A 147 0.01 -7.22 -6.15
CA VAL A 147 -0.85 -8.32 -5.74
C VAL A 147 -2.18 -8.20 -6.51
N PRO A 148 -2.39 -9.03 -7.54
CA PRO A 148 -3.63 -8.99 -8.31
C PRO A 148 -4.81 -9.50 -7.49
N ALA A 149 -5.99 -8.94 -7.72
CA ALA A 149 -7.23 -9.40 -7.09
C ALA A 149 -7.62 -10.83 -7.48
N GLY A 150 -7.26 -11.23 -8.69
CA GLY A 150 -7.69 -12.49 -9.30
C GLY A 150 -9.03 -12.37 -10.04
N PRO A 151 -9.33 -13.30 -10.96
CA PRO A 151 -10.58 -13.32 -11.69
C PRO A 151 -11.73 -13.87 -10.84
N MET A 152 -12.95 -13.58 -11.26
CA MET A 152 -14.13 -14.28 -10.76
C MET A 152 -14.13 -15.74 -11.25
N LEU A 153 -14.84 -16.61 -10.52
CA LEU A 153 -15.19 -17.93 -11.03
C LEU A 153 -16.10 -17.79 -12.27
N ARG A 154 -16.18 -18.87 -13.07
CA ARG A 154 -17.05 -18.92 -14.25
C ARG A 154 -18.50 -18.61 -13.87
N GLY A 155 -19.14 -17.72 -14.63
CA GLY A 155 -20.58 -17.57 -14.65
C GLY A 155 -21.23 -18.61 -15.57
N ASP A 156 -22.40 -19.08 -15.19
CA ASP A 156 -23.22 -20.00 -15.99
C ASP A 156 -24.57 -19.33 -16.27
N TYR A 157 -24.96 -19.29 -17.55
CA TYR A 157 -26.27 -18.82 -17.96
C TYR A 157 -26.86 -19.80 -18.97
N LYS A 158 -27.78 -20.66 -18.47
CA LYS A 158 -28.51 -21.72 -19.19
C LYS A 158 -27.70 -22.97 -19.54
N GLY A 159 -26.71 -23.34 -18.70
CA GLY A 159 -25.87 -24.54 -18.87
C GLY A 159 -24.65 -24.30 -19.76
#